data_AF-A0A653D9R1-F1
#
_entry.id   AF-A0A653D9R1-F1
#
_cell.length_a   1.000
_cell.length_b   1.000
_cell.length_c   1.000
_cell.angle_alpha   90.00
_cell.angle_beta   90.00
_cell.angle_gamma   90.00
#
_symmetry.space_group_name_H-M   'P 1'
#
loop_
_entity.id
_entity.type
_entity.pdbx_description
1 polymer ?
#
loop_
_entity_poly.entity_id
_entity_poly.type
_entity_poly.pdbx_seq_one_letter_code
_entity_poly.pdbx_strand_id
1 'polypeptide(L)'
;MIFENIDFLPLPTLTEDNCKVFIYRILTNDVDKYDFVNGVKAFFIFADVRMVSEDQIPEGEIPIFDMKNFTLRHLTKIVLPVLKKYMIYTQEAHPIRLRAIHLLNTPPFLDKCMAFVRPFLNSEVAEMLHSHLPDSDTLYQFVPRRCLPAEYGGEPDLTCEGLKREWMDKVMKFREYLMDESRWTVDESRRTGDKRHTGMEGSFRTLSID
;
A
#
# COMPACT_ATOMS: atom_id res chain seq x y z
N MET A 1 -15.01 -6.35 9.95
CA MET A 1 -14.97 -5.98 8.51
C MET A 1 -13.64 -5.23 8.28
N ILE A 2 -12.79 -5.56 7.30
CA ILE A 2 -11.35 -5.16 7.21
C ILE A 2 -11.00 -3.72 7.67
N PHE A 3 -11.84 -2.74 7.32
CA PHE A 3 -11.68 -1.32 7.66
C PHE A 3 -11.85 -0.98 9.15
N GLU A 4 -12.27 -1.94 9.99
CA GLU A 4 -12.31 -1.77 11.45
C GLU A 4 -10.92 -1.91 12.08
N ASN A 5 -10.02 -2.67 11.43
CA ASN A 5 -8.73 -3.06 12.01
C ASN A 5 -7.54 -2.45 11.27
N ILE A 6 -7.74 -1.95 10.05
CA ILE A 6 -6.72 -1.29 9.23
C ILE A 6 -7.33 -0.05 8.60
N ASP A 7 -6.59 1.05 8.63
CA ASP A 7 -6.93 2.24 7.87
C ASP A 7 -6.04 2.36 6.63
N PHE A 8 -6.66 2.81 5.53
CA PHE A 8 -6.06 3.21 4.27
C PHE A 8 -6.46 4.66 4.06
N LEU A 9 -5.53 5.61 4.22
CA LEU A 9 -5.88 7.03 4.31
C LEU A 9 -5.11 7.85 3.27
N PRO A 10 -5.61 7.97 2.03
CA PRO A 10 -5.10 8.97 1.12
C PRO A 10 -5.35 10.38 1.63
N LEU A 11 -4.31 11.20 1.65
CA LEU A 11 -4.36 12.54 2.19
C LEU A 11 -4.77 13.55 1.11
N PRO A 12 -5.58 14.56 1.45
CA PRO A 12 -6.14 15.48 0.46
C PRO A 12 -5.08 16.44 -0.08
N THR A 13 -4.15 16.87 0.77
CA THR A 13 -3.13 17.86 0.45
C THR A 13 -1.93 17.21 -0.23
N LEU A 14 -1.54 17.75 -1.39
CA LEU A 14 -0.33 17.36 -2.12
C LEU A 14 0.91 18.04 -1.54
N THR A 15 2.08 17.42 -1.68
CA THR A 15 3.37 18.07 -1.39
C THR A 15 3.68 19.17 -2.42
N GLU A 16 4.71 19.98 -2.16
CA GLU A 16 5.23 21.00 -3.07
C GLU A 16 5.58 20.40 -4.45
N ASP A 17 6.13 19.17 -4.45
CA ASP A 17 6.51 18.42 -5.65
C ASP A 17 5.33 17.63 -6.25
N ASN A 18 4.09 18.04 -5.96
CA ASN A 18 2.87 17.42 -6.45
C ASN A 18 2.77 15.90 -6.16
N CYS A 19 3.29 15.46 -5.01
CA CYS A 19 3.20 14.05 -4.60
C CYS A 19 1.98 13.82 -3.70
N LYS A 20 1.31 12.68 -3.90
CA LYS A 20 0.24 12.22 -3.02
C LYS A 20 0.82 11.44 -1.84
N VAL A 21 0.42 11.81 -0.65
CA VAL A 21 0.74 11.11 0.60
C VAL A 21 -0.44 10.22 0.99
N PHE A 22 -0.16 9.04 1.54
CA PHE A 22 -1.18 8.18 2.13
C PHE A 22 -0.64 7.39 3.31
N ILE A 23 -1.49 7.18 4.30
CA ILE A 23 -1.13 6.49 5.55
C ILE A 23 -1.82 5.12 5.60
N TYR A 24 -1.02 4.09 5.87
CA TYR A 24 -1.48 2.76 6.25
C TYR A 24 -1.19 2.55 7.73
N ARG A 25 -2.21 2.17 8.48
CA ARG A 25 -2.02 1.84 9.91
C ARG A 25 -2.89 0.69 10.33
N ILE A 26 -2.32 -0.19 11.16
CA ILE A 26 -3.08 -1.21 11.87
C ILE A 26 -3.61 -0.57 13.16
N LEU A 27 -4.89 -0.76 13.45
CA LEU A 27 -5.57 -0.14 14.60
C LEU A 27 -5.53 -0.98 15.87
N THR A 28 -5.21 -2.26 15.75
CA THR A 28 -5.14 -3.19 16.87
C THR A 28 -3.94 -4.11 16.73
N ASN A 29 -3.30 -4.45 17.84
CA ASN A 29 -2.20 -5.43 17.84
C ASN A 29 -2.70 -6.89 17.87
N ASP A 30 -4.02 -7.08 17.88
CA ASP A 30 -4.69 -8.39 17.82
C ASP A 30 -4.50 -9.01 16.43
N VAL A 31 -3.55 -9.93 16.36
CA VAL A 31 -3.10 -10.57 15.11
C VAL A 31 -4.21 -11.40 14.47
N ASP A 32 -5.21 -11.86 15.22
CA ASP A 32 -6.31 -12.65 14.67
C ASP A 32 -7.36 -11.79 13.97
N LYS A 33 -7.34 -10.48 14.22
CA LYS A 33 -8.14 -9.49 13.49
C LYS A 33 -7.44 -8.97 12.23
N TYR A 34 -6.18 -9.32 12.04
CA TYR A 34 -5.38 -8.92 10.89
C TYR A 34 -5.51 -9.94 9.75
N ASP A 35 -5.97 -9.45 8.60
CA ASP A 35 -6.06 -10.20 7.35
C ASP A 35 -5.25 -9.50 6.26
N PHE A 36 -4.09 -10.07 5.95
CA PHE A 36 -3.17 -9.53 4.96
C PHE A 36 -3.78 -9.50 3.56
N VAL A 37 -4.51 -10.55 3.17
CA VAL A 37 -5.08 -10.66 1.82
C VAL A 37 -6.16 -9.61 1.62
N ASN A 38 -7.02 -9.44 2.62
CA ASN A 38 -8.04 -8.40 2.58
C ASN A 38 -7.44 -6.99 2.69
N GLY A 39 -6.32 -6.81 3.41
CA GLY A 39 -5.55 -5.55 3.38
C GLY A 39 -5.03 -5.21 1.98
N VAL A 40 -4.45 -6.18 1.26
CA VAL A 40 -3.98 -5.97 -0.12
C VAL A 40 -5.16 -5.69 -1.07
N LYS A 41 -6.32 -6.35 -0.90
CA LYS A 41 -7.54 -6.01 -1.67
C LYS A 41 -8.02 -4.60 -1.39
N ALA A 42 -8.01 -4.17 -0.13
CA ALA A 42 -8.39 -2.81 0.26
C ALA A 42 -7.48 -1.77 -0.41
N PHE A 43 -6.17 -2.02 -0.47
CA PHE A 43 -5.24 -1.18 -1.24
C PHE A 43 -5.70 -0.99 -2.69
N PHE A 44 -5.99 -2.08 -3.40
CA PHE A 44 -6.42 -2.00 -4.81
C PHE A 44 -7.74 -1.25 -4.97
N ILE A 45 -8.72 -1.51 -4.10
CA ILE A 45 -10.00 -0.77 -4.11
C ILE A 45 -9.76 0.74 -3.98
N PHE A 46 -8.92 1.16 -3.04
CA PHE A 46 -8.63 2.58 -2.83
C PHE A 46 -7.84 3.18 -3.99
N ALA A 47 -6.87 2.44 -4.53
CA ALA A 47 -6.11 2.86 -5.70
C ALA A 47 -7.04 3.04 -6.92
N ASP A 48 -7.92 2.08 -7.20
CA ASP A 48 -8.85 2.16 -8.32
C ASP A 48 -9.82 3.33 -8.16
N VAL A 49 -10.40 3.51 -6.98
CA VAL A 49 -11.28 4.66 -6.70
C VAL A 49 -10.52 5.97 -6.90
N ARG A 50 -9.28 6.08 -6.43
CA ARG A 50 -8.44 7.26 -6.69
C ARG A 50 -8.24 7.52 -8.17
N MET A 51 -7.85 6.51 -8.93
CA MET A 51 -7.56 6.64 -10.36
C MET A 51 -8.77 7.13 -11.17
N VAL A 52 -9.99 6.80 -10.75
CA VAL A 52 -11.21 7.23 -11.47
C VAL A 52 -11.91 8.45 -10.91
N SER A 53 -11.51 8.92 -9.74
CA SER A 53 -12.22 10.00 -9.03
C SER A 53 -11.38 11.26 -8.79
N GLU A 54 -10.06 11.18 -8.98
CA GLU A 54 -9.18 12.34 -8.91
C GLU A 54 -8.96 12.89 -10.33
N ASP A 55 -9.18 14.19 -10.53
CA ASP A 55 -9.05 14.85 -11.84
C ASP A 55 -7.59 15.02 -12.29
N GLN A 56 -6.65 14.85 -11.36
CA GLN A 56 -5.22 15.06 -11.58
C GLN A 56 -4.44 13.85 -11.07
N ILE A 57 -3.56 13.36 -11.92
CA ILE A 57 -2.60 12.31 -11.56
C ILE A 57 -1.40 13.01 -10.89
N PRO A 58 -1.03 12.63 -9.66
CA PRO A 58 0.12 13.22 -8.98
C PRO A 58 1.45 12.81 -9.65
N GLU A 59 2.48 13.63 -9.46
CA GLU A 59 3.85 13.39 -9.98
C GLU A 59 4.59 12.27 -9.23
N GLY A 60 4.00 11.78 -8.15
CA GLY A 60 4.54 10.69 -7.37
C GLY A 60 3.70 10.36 -6.14
N GLU A 61 4.10 9.27 -5.49
CA GLU A 61 3.45 8.76 -4.29
C GLU A 61 4.42 8.57 -3.13
N ILE A 62 3.94 8.89 -1.93
CA ILE A 62 4.67 8.79 -0.67
C ILE A 62 3.82 7.96 0.32
N PRO A 63 3.92 6.63 0.30
CA PRO A 63 3.36 5.77 1.34
C PRO A 63 4.00 6.02 2.70
N ILE A 64 3.15 6.08 3.72
CA ILE A 64 3.52 6.09 5.13
C ILE A 64 2.92 4.84 5.78
N PHE A 65 3.75 3.99 6.37
CA PHE A 65 3.34 2.83 7.15
C PHE A 65 3.55 3.10 8.64
N ASP A 66 2.47 3.20 9.39
CA ASP A 66 2.53 3.33 10.84
C ASP A 66 2.65 1.94 11.49
N MET A 67 3.82 1.67 12.07
CA MET A 67 4.14 0.40 12.70
C MET A 67 3.74 0.30 14.18
N LYS A 68 3.05 1.31 14.76
CA LYS A 68 2.74 1.40 16.20
C LYS A 68 2.07 0.14 16.78
N ASN A 69 1.14 -0.45 16.05
CA ASN A 69 0.43 -1.68 16.46
C ASN A 69 0.96 -2.94 15.78
N PHE A 70 1.95 -2.81 14.89
CA PHE A 70 2.54 -3.95 14.21
C PHE A 70 3.40 -4.76 15.18
N THR A 71 3.35 -6.08 15.04
CA THR A 71 4.16 -7.02 15.84
C THR A 71 4.76 -8.08 14.93
N LEU A 72 5.86 -8.72 15.32
CA LEU A 72 6.46 -9.80 14.52
C LEU A 72 5.47 -10.93 14.20
N ARG A 73 4.45 -11.15 15.03
CA ARG A 73 3.40 -12.14 14.76
C ARG A 73 2.55 -11.80 13.54
N HIS A 74 2.44 -10.53 13.14
CA HIS A 74 1.74 -10.17 11.91
C HIS A 74 2.44 -10.72 10.66
N LEU A 75 3.76 -10.95 10.70
CA LEU A 75 4.50 -11.57 9.60
C LEU A 75 4.01 -13.00 9.33
N THR A 76 3.48 -13.72 10.33
CA THR A 76 2.97 -15.08 10.13
C THR A 76 1.63 -15.12 9.38
N LYS A 77 0.92 -13.99 9.31
CA LYS A 77 -0.32 -13.85 8.54
C LYS A 77 -0.06 -13.43 7.08
N ILE A 78 1.19 -13.12 6.72
CA ILE A 78 1.52 -12.73 5.35
C ILE A 78 1.48 -13.94 4.42
N VAL A 79 0.74 -13.80 3.33
CA VAL A 79 0.64 -14.80 2.28
C VAL A 79 1.65 -14.45 1.18
N LEU A 80 2.78 -15.18 1.12
CA LEU A 80 3.92 -14.84 0.25
C LEU A 80 3.55 -14.66 -1.25
N PRO A 81 2.71 -15.51 -1.87
CA PRO A 81 2.28 -15.27 -3.26
C PRO A 81 1.55 -13.95 -3.46
N VAL A 82 0.75 -13.53 -2.47
CA VAL A 82 0.00 -12.26 -2.51
C VAL A 82 0.94 -11.09 -2.30
N LEU A 83 1.88 -11.21 -1.34
CA LEU A 83 2.93 -10.20 -1.13
C LEU A 83 3.75 -10.00 -2.41
N LYS A 84 4.24 -11.08 -3.03
CA LYS A 84 5.00 -10.99 -4.28
C LYS A 84 4.24 -10.24 -5.37
N LYS A 85 2.95 -10.55 -5.57
CA LYS A 85 2.10 -9.85 -6.55
C LYS A 85 1.95 -8.37 -6.23
N TYR A 86 1.66 -8.05 -4.96
CA TYR A 86 1.56 -6.66 -4.50
C TYR A 86 2.85 -5.89 -4.76
N MET A 87 4.00 -6.46 -4.39
CA MET A 87 5.31 -5.80 -4.58
C MET A 87 5.65 -5.60 -6.05
N ILE A 88 5.39 -6.57 -6.93
CA ILE A 88 5.58 -6.39 -8.38
C ILE A 88 4.68 -5.26 -8.88
N TYR A 89 3.40 -5.27 -8.51
CA TYR A 89 2.46 -4.24 -8.96
C TYR A 89 2.92 -2.84 -8.55
N THR A 90 3.24 -2.61 -7.28
CA THR A 90 3.58 -1.27 -6.77
C THR A 90 4.88 -0.71 -7.33
N GLN A 91 5.79 -1.58 -7.80
CA GLN A 91 7.12 -1.16 -8.27
C GLN A 91 7.25 -1.14 -9.80
N GLU A 92 6.45 -1.93 -10.52
CA GLU A 92 6.61 -2.13 -11.97
C GLU A 92 5.35 -1.79 -12.79
N ALA A 93 4.16 -1.85 -12.20
CA ALA A 93 2.90 -1.76 -12.94
C ALA A 93 1.99 -0.60 -12.51
N HIS A 94 2.16 -0.07 -11.29
CA HIS A 94 1.38 1.06 -10.82
C HIS A 94 1.72 2.32 -11.64
N PRO A 95 0.74 3.05 -12.22
CA PRO A 95 1.00 4.14 -13.14
C PRO A 95 1.66 5.37 -12.49
N ILE A 96 1.63 5.47 -11.16
CA ILE A 96 2.28 6.55 -10.42
C ILE A 96 3.54 6.02 -9.76
N ARG A 97 4.64 6.78 -9.88
CA ARG A 97 5.94 6.38 -9.34
C ARG A 97 6.02 6.63 -7.84
N LEU A 98 6.62 5.68 -7.13
CA LEU A 98 7.04 5.88 -5.75
C LEU A 98 8.15 6.94 -5.68
N ARG A 99 8.07 7.83 -4.70
CA ARG A 99 9.09 8.85 -4.43
C ARG A 99 9.85 8.61 -3.14
N ALA A 100 9.15 8.16 -2.11
CA ALA A 100 9.71 7.78 -0.82
C ALA A 100 8.75 6.82 -0.11
N ILE A 101 9.27 6.00 0.80
CA ILE A 101 8.47 5.12 1.67
C ILE A 101 8.86 5.39 3.11
N HIS A 102 7.91 5.79 3.94
CA HIS A 102 8.18 6.10 5.35
C HIS A 102 7.61 5.03 6.28
N LEU A 103 8.44 4.51 7.17
CA LEU A 103 8.04 3.63 8.26
C LEU A 103 8.03 4.46 9.55
N LEU A 104 6.86 4.69 10.13
CA LEU A 104 6.71 5.43 11.39
C LEU A 104 6.62 4.47 12.57
N ASN A 105 6.94 5.01 13.75
CA ASN A 105 6.86 4.27 15.01
C ASN A 105 7.65 2.95 14.94
N THR A 106 8.84 3.00 14.31
CA THR A 106 9.57 1.77 13.97
C THR A 106 9.99 1.01 15.24
N PRO A 107 9.68 -0.29 15.33
CA PRO A 107 9.97 -1.09 16.51
C PRO A 107 11.43 -1.59 16.51
N PRO A 108 11.97 -2.02 17.67
CA PRO A 108 13.33 -2.57 17.77
C PRO A 108 13.59 -3.82 16.90
N PHE A 109 12.54 -4.46 16.39
CA PHE A 109 12.62 -5.63 15.52
C PHE A 109 12.52 -5.30 14.02
N LEU A 110 12.60 -4.02 13.64
CA LEU A 110 12.49 -3.57 12.24
C LEU A 110 13.40 -4.36 11.30
N ASP A 111 14.66 -4.62 11.68
CA ASP A 111 15.62 -5.36 10.85
C ASP A 111 15.12 -6.75 10.45
N LYS A 112 14.35 -7.42 11.32
CA LYS A 112 13.74 -8.72 11.01
C LYS A 112 12.62 -8.59 9.99
N CYS A 113 11.80 -7.53 10.10
CA CYS A 113 10.79 -7.21 9.09
C CYS A 113 11.45 -6.89 7.76
N MET A 114 12.53 -6.11 7.77
CA MET A 114 13.27 -5.76 6.55
C MET A 114 13.92 -6.98 5.91
N ALA A 115 14.55 -7.87 6.69
CA ALA A 115 15.10 -9.12 6.17
C ALA A 115 14.03 -9.99 5.48
N PHE A 116 12.79 -9.95 5.96
CA PHE A 116 11.66 -10.66 5.35
C PHE A 116 11.15 -10.01 4.06
N VAL A 117 11.07 -8.67 3.99
CA VAL A 117 10.51 -7.94 2.84
C VAL A 117 11.54 -7.68 1.73
N ARG A 118 12.82 -7.52 2.07
CA ARG A 118 13.90 -7.15 1.13
C ARG A 118 14.01 -8.03 -0.12
N PRO A 119 13.77 -9.36 -0.08
CA PRO A 119 13.78 -10.18 -1.30
C PRO A 119 12.73 -9.81 -2.35
N PHE A 120 11.73 -9.00 -1.98
CA PHE A 120 10.65 -8.55 -2.87
C PHE A 120 10.83 -7.10 -3.35
N LEU A 121 11.89 -6.41 -2.90
CA LEU A 121 12.20 -5.03 -3.27
C LEU A 121 13.25 -5.00 -4.38
N ASN A 122 13.06 -4.13 -5.37
CA ASN A 122 14.16 -3.77 -6.26
C ASN A 122 15.13 -2.79 -5.53
N SER A 123 16.31 -2.55 -6.08
CA SER A 123 17.32 -1.71 -5.43
C SER A 123 16.86 -0.26 -5.27
N GLU A 124 16.20 0.29 -6.29
CA GLU A 124 15.70 1.68 -6.29
C GLU A 124 14.68 1.90 -5.16
N VAL A 125 13.72 1.00 -5.00
CA VAL A 125 12.66 1.08 -3.98
C VAL A 125 13.24 0.80 -2.59
N ALA A 126 14.25 -0.07 -2.48
CA ALA A 126 14.94 -0.29 -1.22
C ALA A 126 15.68 0.96 -0.73
N GLU A 127 16.20 1.79 -1.63
CA GLU A 127 16.86 3.06 -1.33
C GLU A 127 15.88 4.17 -0.95
N MET A 128 14.61 4.07 -1.35
CA MET A 128 13.52 5.00 -1.00
C MET A 128 12.97 4.82 0.43
N LEU A 129 13.43 3.82 1.18
CA LEU A 129 12.92 3.53 2.52
C LEU A 129 13.56 4.42 3.59
N HIS A 130 12.69 5.07 4.37
CA HIS A 130 13.07 5.90 5.50
C HIS A 130 12.36 5.41 6.77
N SER A 131 13.11 5.22 7.85
CA SER A 131 12.59 4.80 9.14
C SER A 131 12.59 5.94 10.15
N HIS A 132 11.53 6.01 10.95
CA HIS A 132 11.32 7.05 11.95
C HIS A 132 10.96 6.40 13.28
N LEU A 133 11.76 6.70 14.31
CA LEU A 133 11.52 6.24 15.67
C LEU A 133 10.22 6.83 16.23
N PRO A 134 9.61 6.20 17.25
CA PRO A 134 8.48 6.79 17.96
C PRO A 134 8.80 8.22 18.45
N ASP A 135 7.80 9.10 18.37
CA ASP A 135 7.86 10.51 18.81
C ASP A 135 8.93 11.38 18.11
N SER A 136 9.52 10.88 17.02
CA SER A 136 10.47 11.58 16.18
C SER A 136 9.80 12.60 15.27
N ASP A 137 10.45 13.73 15.03
CA ASP A 137 10.04 14.76 14.06
C ASP A 137 10.69 14.58 12.67
N THR A 138 11.55 13.58 12.50
CA THR A 138 12.33 13.37 11.27
C THR A 138 11.48 13.14 10.02
N LEU A 139 10.21 12.74 10.14
CA LEU A 139 9.29 12.68 9.00
C LEU A 139 9.09 14.05 8.35
N TYR A 140 9.11 15.12 9.14
CA TYR A 140 8.82 16.48 8.66
C TYR A 140 9.90 17.04 7.74
N GLN A 141 11.05 16.36 7.63
CA GLN A 141 12.09 16.66 6.65
C GLN A 141 11.69 16.19 5.23
N PHE A 142 10.75 15.26 5.12
CA PHE A 142 10.31 14.64 3.87
C PHE A 142 8.87 15.00 3.51
N VAL A 143 7.99 15.04 4.53
CA VAL A 143 6.57 15.32 4.34
C VAL A 143 6.19 16.55 5.18
N PRO A 144 5.77 17.67 4.55
CA PRO A 144 5.37 18.86 5.29
C PRO A 144 4.20 18.59 6.23
N ARG A 145 4.23 19.22 7.41
CA ARG A 145 3.19 19.07 8.45
C ARG A 145 1.78 19.37 7.94
N ARG A 146 1.62 20.37 7.07
CA ARG A 146 0.33 20.73 6.45
C ARG A 146 -0.31 19.62 5.61
N CYS A 147 0.48 18.63 5.21
CA CYS A 147 0.00 17.47 4.45
C CYS A 147 -0.48 16.34 5.37
N LEU A 148 -0.21 16.41 6.67
CA LEU A 148 -0.43 15.33 7.63
C LEU A 148 -1.68 15.58 8.48
N PRO A 149 -2.31 14.51 9.02
CA PRO A 149 -3.38 14.65 9.99
C PRO A 149 -2.88 15.10 11.37
N ALA A 150 -3.78 15.57 12.21
CA ALA A 150 -3.54 15.99 13.59
C ALA A 150 -2.80 14.92 14.41
N GLU A 151 -3.16 13.64 14.24
CA GLU A 151 -2.52 12.53 14.97
C GLU A 151 -1.02 12.35 14.63
N TYR A 152 -0.56 12.93 13.52
CA TYR A 152 0.84 12.96 13.10
C TYR A 152 1.44 14.37 13.19
N GLY A 153 0.81 15.24 13.99
CA GLY A 153 1.27 16.61 14.26
C GLY A 153 1.04 17.59 13.11
N GLY A 154 0.14 17.26 12.17
CA GLY A 154 -0.24 18.13 11.05
C GLY A 154 -1.42 19.05 11.35
N GLU A 155 -2.31 19.21 10.37
CA GLU A 155 -3.43 20.15 10.45
C GLU A 155 -4.47 19.72 11.51
N PRO A 156 -4.86 20.60 12.46
CA PRO A 156 -5.76 20.22 13.56
C PRO A 156 -7.13 19.70 13.13
N ASP A 157 -7.67 20.23 12.03
CA ASP A 157 -9.00 19.86 11.53
C ASP A 157 -8.98 18.58 10.66
N LEU A 158 -7.79 18.13 10.26
CA LEU A 158 -7.61 16.91 9.47
C LEU A 158 -7.35 15.74 10.40
N THR A 159 -8.35 14.88 10.62
CA THR A 159 -8.21 13.71 11.51
C THR A 159 -8.20 12.41 10.72
N CYS A 160 -7.50 11.40 11.22
CA CYS A 160 -7.49 10.07 10.60
C CYS A 160 -8.90 9.45 10.56
N GLU A 161 -9.70 9.68 11.59
CA GLU A 161 -11.09 9.21 11.65
C GLU A 161 -11.99 9.94 10.63
N GLY A 162 -11.81 11.25 10.45
CA GLY A 162 -12.51 12.01 9.42
C GLY A 162 -12.16 11.52 8.01
N LEU A 163 -10.86 11.37 7.75
CA LEU A 163 -10.33 10.82 6.49
C LEU A 163 -10.88 9.43 6.20
N LYS A 164 -10.88 8.55 7.20
CA LYS A 164 -11.44 7.20 7.10
C LYS A 164 -12.89 7.26 6.64
N ARG A 165 -13.72 8.06 7.30
CA ARG A 165 -15.14 8.20 6.98
C ARG A 165 -15.34 8.71 5.55
N GLU A 166 -14.63 9.77 5.18
CA GLU A 166 -14.70 10.36 3.85
C GLU A 166 -14.35 9.34 2.76
N TRP A 167 -13.24 8.62 2.94
CA TRP A 167 -12.81 7.61 1.97
C TRP A 167 -13.74 6.41 1.93
N MET A 168 -14.28 5.96 3.06
CA MET A 168 -15.27 4.90 3.09
C MET A 168 -16.54 5.31 2.33
N ASP A 169 -17.04 6.53 2.55
CA ASP A 169 -18.18 7.06 1.80
C ASP A 169 -17.87 7.16 0.31
N LYS A 170 -16.66 7.58 -0.05
CA LYS A 170 -16.20 7.64 -1.45
C LYS A 170 -16.16 6.26 -2.08
N VAL A 171 -15.53 5.28 -1.45
CA VAL A 171 -15.48 3.89 -1.94
C VAL A 171 -16.88 3.32 -2.13
N MET A 172 -17.80 3.59 -1.20
CA MET A 172 -19.19 3.14 -1.32
C MET A 172 -19.94 3.81 -2.48
N LYS A 173 -19.68 5.09 -2.78
CA LYS A 173 -20.22 5.76 -3.97
C LYS A 173 -19.74 5.12 -5.27
N PHE A 174 -18.52 4.60 -5.30
CA PHE A 174 -17.95 3.89 -6.46
C PHE A 174 -18.20 2.38 -6.45
N ARG A 175 -19.09 1.88 -5.59
CA ARG A 175 -19.34 0.43 -5.46
C ARG A 175 -19.75 -0.23 -6.79
N GLU A 176 -20.64 0.39 -7.56
CA GLU A 176 -21.09 -0.18 -8.85
C GLU A 176 -19.94 -0.27 -9.85
N TYR A 177 -19.10 0.77 -9.91
CA TYR A 177 -17.87 0.77 -10.71
C TYR A 177 -16.93 -0.37 -10.29
N LEU A 178 -16.75 -0.58 -8.98
CA LEU A 178 -15.84 -1.61 -8.46
C LEU A 178 -16.34 -3.04 -8.72
N MET A 179 -17.66 -3.25 -8.72
CA MET A 179 -18.29 -4.57 -8.88
C MET A 179 -18.48 -4.98 -10.35
N ASP A 180 -18.19 -4.11 -11.30
CA ASP A 180 -18.32 -4.38 -12.73
C ASP A 180 -17.16 -5.27 -13.23
N GLU A 181 -17.40 -6.59 -13.29
CA GLU A 181 -16.40 -7.58 -13.71
C GLU A 181 -15.82 -7.33 -15.10
N SER A 182 -16.57 -6.68 -15.99
CA SER A 182 -16.11 -6.40 -17.36
C SER A 182 -14.91 -5.45 -17.40
N ARG A 183 -14.66 -4.71 -16.31
CA ARG A 183 -13.52 -3.80 -16.17
C ARG A 183 -12.22 -4.51 -15.77
N TRP A 184 -12.31 -5.73 -15.24
CA TRP A 184 -11.17 -6.45 -14.67
C TRP A 184 -10.66 -7.57 -15.59
N THR A 185 -11.24 -7.71 -16.78
CA THR A 185 -10.79 -8.67 -17.79
C THR A 185 -9.67 -8.10 -18.64
N VAL A 186 -8.58 -8.86 -18.79
CA VAL A 186 -7.49 -8.53 -19.70
C VAL A 186 -7.90 -8.86 -21.13
N ASP A 187 -7.80 -7.88 -22.03
CA ASP A 187 -7.92 -8.12 -23.46
C ASP A 187 -6.63 -8.75 -23.99
N GLU A 188 -6.60 -10.07 -24.03
CA GLU A 188 -5.45 -10.87 -24.49
C GLU A 188 -5.06 -10.57 -25.95
N SER A 189 -5.95 -10.01 -26.77
CA SER A 189 -5.62 -9.61 -28.14
C SER A 189 -4.62 -8.45 -28.19
N ARG A 190 -4.54 -7.66 -27.12
CA ARG A 190 -3.67 -6.47 -27.01
C ARG A 190 -2.33 -6.75 -26.33
N ARG A 191 -2.07 -7.98 -25.90
CA ARG A 191 -0.81 -8.33 -25.21
C ARG A 191 0.37 -8.30 -26.18
N THR A 192 1.33 -7.39 -25.93
CA THR A 192 2.58 -7.30 -26.67
C THR A 192 3.66 -8.18 -26.02
N GLY A 193 4.26 -9.10 -26.78
CA GLY A 193 5.34 -9.99 -26.30
C GLY A 193 5.06 -11.49 -26.52
N ASP A 194 6.08 -12.33 -26.35
CA ASP A 194 5.97 -13.78 -26.51
C ASP A 194 4.98 -14.36 -25.47
N LYS A 195 4.11 -15.31 -25.88
CA LYS A 195 2.97 -15.82 -25.09
C LYS A 195 3.38 -16.66 -23.85
N ARG A 196 4.60 -16.50 -23.35
CA ARG A 196 5.10 -17.26 -22.20
C ARG A 196 4.34 -16.83 -20.94
N HIS A 197 3.70 -17.80 -20.31
CA HIS A 197 2.94 -17.66 -19.08
C HIS A 197 3.76 -16.96 -17.99
N THR A 198 3.35 -15.74 -17.62
CA THR A 198 3.75 -15.10 -16.35
C THR A 198 2.80 -15.48 -15.20
N GLY A 199 1.83 -16.37 -15.47
CA GLY A 199 1.01 -16.99 -14.45
C GLY A 199 1.84 -17.99 -13.64
N MET A 200 1.77 -17.90 -12.31
CA MET A 200 2.17 -18.97 -11.41
C MET A 200 1.22 -20.18 -11.61
N GLU A 201 1.40 -20.93 -12.69
CA GLU A 201 0.99 -22.32 -12.71
C GLU A 201 2.08 -23.15 -12.03
N GLY A 202 1.64 -23.97 -11.08
CA GLY A 202 2.51 -24.79 -10.26
C GLY A 202 3.41 -25.68 -11.11
N SER A 203 4.62 -25.89 -10.60
CA SER A 203 5.55 -26.91 -11.06
C SER A 203 4.90 -28.29 -11.02
N PHE A 204 4.31 -28.70 -12.14
CA PHE A 204 3.94 -30.09 -12.40
C PHE A 204 4.79 -30.61 -13.55
N ARG A 205 5.90 -31.23 -13.15
CA ARG A 205 6.61 -32.35 -13.78
C ARG A 205 6.46 -32.48 -15.30
N THR A 206 7.53 -32.11 -16.00
CA THR A 206 7.93 -32.83 -17.20
C THR A 206 9.22 -33.57 -16.87
N LEU A 207 9.05 -34.81 -16.41
CA LEU A 207 10.12 -35.80 -16.29
C LEU A 207 10.27 -36.39 -17.70
N SER A 208 11.22 -35.87 -18.48
CA SER A 208 11.69 -36.56 -19.68
C SER A 208 12.58 -37.71 -19.22
N ILE A 209 12.05 -38.92 -19.28
CA ILE A 209 12.84 -40.14 -19.29
C ILE A 209 13.29 -40.33 -20.72
N ASP A 210 14.60 -40.38 -20.93
CA ASP A 210 15.25 -41.28 -21.89
C ASP A 210 16.35 -42.04 -21.14
#